data_AF-A0A5Q4F841-F1
#
_entry.id   AF-A0A5Q4F841-F1
#
_cell.length_a   1.000
_cell.length_b   1.000
_cell.length_c   1.000
_cell.angle_alpha   90.00
_cell.angle_beta   90.00
_cell.angle_gamma   90.00
#
_symmetry.space_group_name_H-M   'P 1'
#
loop_
_entity.id
_entity.type
_entity.pdbx_description
1 polymer ?
#
loop_
_entity_poly.entity_id
_entity_poly.type
_entity_poly.pdbx_seq_one_letter_code
_entity_poly.pdbx_strand_id
1 'polypeptide(L)' 'MKKTIRIASGQGFWGDLPSAPVNQLRGGPIDYLVMDYLAEVTMSILQ' A
#
# COMPACT_ATOMS: atom_id res chain seq x y z
N MET A 1 15.62 7.19 -18.05
CA MET A 1 14.36 6.81 -17.38
C MET A 1 14.10 5.32 -17.59
N LYS A 2 13.57 4.59 -16.59
CA LYS A 2 13.18 3.18 -16.78
C LYS A 2 12.00 3.10 -17.76
N LYS A 3 11.99 2.07 -18.61
CA LYS A 3 10.90 1.79 -19.58
C LYS A 3 9.60 1.33 -18.90
N THR A 4 9.72 0.76 -17.69
CA THR A 4 8.60 0.26 -16.89
C THR A 4 8.85 0.60 -15.43
N ILE A 5 7.81 1.07 -14.74
CA ILE A 5 7.81 1.39 -13.31
C ILE A 5 6.84 0.45 -12.60
N ARG A 6 7.27 -0.12 -11.48
CA ARG A 6 6.49 -1.02 -10.62
C ARG A 6 6.08 -0.29 -9.36
N ILE A 7 4.78 -0.15 -9.14
CA ILE A 7 4.21 0.50 -7.97
C ILE A 7 3.48 -0.56 -7.16
N ALA A 8 3.81 -0.70 -5.88
CA ALA A 8 3.14 -1.62 -4.97
C ALA A 8 2.30 -0.86 -3.94
N SER A 9 1.17 -1.45 -3.53
CA SER A 9 0.40 -0.99 -2.37
C SER A 9 0.94 -1.66 -1.12
N GLY A 10 1.33 -0.85 -0.14
CA GLY A 10 1.88 -1.28 1.13
C GLY A 10 0.84 -1.52 2.21
N GLN A 11 -0.45 -1.53 1.90
CA GLN A 11 -1.49 -1.59 2.92
C GLN A 11 -2.72 -2.35 2.46
N GLY A 12 -3.40 -2.95 3.43
CA GLY A 12 -4.70 -3.57 3.24
C GLY A 12 -5.84 -2.65 3.68
N PHE A 13 -7.04 -3.21 3.79
CA PHE A 13 -8.23 -2.47 4.18
C PHE A 13 -8.19 -2.18 5.68
N TRP A 14 -8.17 -0.90 6.07
CA TRP A 14 -8.26 -0.50 7.48
C TRP A 14 -7.09 -0.98 8.35
N GLY A 15 -5.91 -1.11 7.74
CA GLY A 15 -4.74 -1.66 8.43
C GLY A 15 -4.87 -3.12 8.87
N ASP A 16 -5.80 -3.89 8.28
CA ASP A 16 -5.99 -5.33 8.52
C ASP A 16 -4.72 -6.17 8.29
N LEU A 17 -3.81 -5.68 7.43
CA LEU A 17 -2.52 -6.31 7.15
C LEU A 17 -1.33 -5.34 7.40
N PRO A 18 -0.92 -5.13 8.66
CA PRO A 18 0.20 -4.22 8.99
C PRO A 18 1.54 -4.65 8.42
N SER A 19 1.71 -5.94 8.08
CA SER A 19 2.93 -6.48 7.49
C SER A 19 3.00 -6.29 5.97
N ALA A 20 1.94 -5.81 5.32
CA ALA A 20 1.90 -5.59 3.87
C ALA A 20 3.09 -4.75 3.33
N PRO A 21 3.52 -3.63 3.96
CA PRO A 21 4.65 -2.85 3.45
C PRO A 21 5.94 -3.67 3.41
N VAL A 22 6.18 -4.43 4.49
CA VAL A 22 7.38 -5.26 4.65
C VAL A 22 7.38 -6.41 3.65
N ASN A 23 6.21 -7.03 3.43
CA ASN A 23 6.07 -8.12 2.47
C ASN A 23 6.30 -7.64 1.03
N GLN A 24 5.80 -6.45 0.66
CA GLN A 24 6.05 -5.86 -0.65
C GLN A 24 7.54 -5.54 -0.88
N LEU A 25 8.20 -4.96 0.13
CA LEU A 25 9.63 -4.64 0.05
C LEU A 25 10.53 -5.88 -0.06
N ARG A 26 10.14 -6.99 0.60
CA ARG A 26 10.91 -8.24 0.59
C ARG A 26 10.56 -9.17 -0.56
N GLY A 27 9.33 -9.09 -1.09
CA GLY A 27 8.76 -10.07 -2.01
C GLY A 27 9.08 -9.86 -3.49
N GLY A 28 9.47 -8.65 -3.91
CA GLY A 28 9.76 -8.42 -5.32
C GLY A 28 10.36 -7.06 -5.64
N PRO A 29 10.83 -6.86 -6.88
CA PRO A 29 11.37 -5.59 -7.30
C PRO A 29 10.22 -4.58 -7.47
N ILE A 30 10.11 -3.64 -6.53
CA ILE A 30 9.22 -2.49 -6.64
C ILE A 30 10.05 -1.22 -6.78
N ASP A 31 9.58 -0.27 -7.58
CA ASP A 31 10.23 1.02 -7.73
C ASP A 31 9.65 2.03 -6.72
N TYR A 32 8.36 1.90 -6.40
CA TYR A 32 7.67 2.73 -5.44
C TYR A 32 6.70 1.90 -4.59
N LEU A 33 6.58 2.30 -3.33
CA LEU A 33 5.58 1.79 -2.40
C LEU A 33 4.60 2.93 -2.07
N VAL A 34 3.31 2.65 -2.17
CA VAL A 34 2.24 3.59 -1.85
C VAL A 34 1.50 3.14 -0.60
N MET A 35 1.16 4.13 0.23
CA MET A 35 0.24 4.02 1.35
C MET A 35 -0.90 5.00 1.06
N ASP A 36 -2.14 4.53 0.96
CA ASP A 36 -3.34 5.36 0.89
C ASP A 36 -4.07 5.36 2.24
N TYR A 37 -5.15 6.09 2.47
CA TYR A 37 -5.94 5.93 3.71
C TYR A 37 -7.42 6.17 3.41
N LEU A 38 -7.82 5.93 2.17
CA LEU A 38 -9.13 6.37 1.69
C LEU A 38 -10.25 5.59 2.37
N ALA A 39 -10.06 4.29 2.57
CA ALA A 39 -11.02 3.44 3.26
C ALA A 39 -11.16 3.83 4.73
N GLU A 40 -10.04 4.09 5.41
CA GLU A 40 -9.95 4.53 6.80
C GLU A 40 -10.67 5.85 7.00
N VAL A 41 -10.38 6.83 6.13
CA VAL A 41 -11.00 8.16 6.17
C VAL A 41 -12.50 8.05 5.92
N THR A 42 -12.92 7.31 4.89
CA THR A 42 -14.34 7.14 4.56
C THR A 42 -15.11 6.51 5.72
N MET A 43 -14.57 5.43 6.29
CA MET A 43 -15.20 4.77 7.42
C MET A 43 -15.23 5.64 8.67
N SER A 44 -14.21 6.47 8.91
CA SER A 44 -14.20 7.41 10.06
C SER A 44 -15.26 8.51 9.97
N ILE A 45 -15.65 8.90 8.74
CA ILE A 45 -16.67 9.94 8.48
C ILE A 45 -18.10 9.36 8.56
N LEU A 46 -18.27 8.08 8.20
CA LEU A 46 -19.57 7.39 8.20
C LEU A 46 -19.97 6.82 9.58
N GLN A 47 -19.17 7.06 10.63
CA GLN A 47 -19.47 6.67 12.02
C GLN A 47 -20.63 7.47 12.60
#